data_AF-A0A7J3KTA7-F1
#
_entry.id   AF-A0A7J3KTA7-F1
#
_cell.length_a   1.000
_cell.length_b   1.000
_cell.length_c   1.000
_cell.angle_alpha   90.00
_cell.angle_beta   90.00
_cell.angle_gamma   90.00
#
_symmetry.space_group_name_H-M   'P 1'
#
loop_
_entity.id
_entity.type
_entity.pdbx_description
1 polymer ?
#
loop_
_entity_poly.entity_id
_entity_poly.type
_entity_poly.pdbx_seq_one_letter_code
_entity_poly.pdbx_strand_id
1 'polypeptide(L)'
;EEAKRIAEDAPIRLSGIIVETRPDWCKEGHVDFMLNLGVTRVEIGVQTIYDHVYSMVRRGHRVSDVVEATRIAKDSGLKVTYHLMPGLPGSDRDMDIEMFREVFDNPDFRPDALKIYPCLVVKGSDLYDLWIKGLYKPYGCDELVDLLAEALSCIPPYVRIQRIQRDIPAPLIEAGCRYGNLREYVEAEMERRGKPCRCIRCREVGHRMLKKGVKPRIEDLALSRIEYEASMGIEIFLSIEDKVRDILVGYLRLRIPSRYAHREELRNAAIVRELHVYGPMLPVGFKPTEEWQHRSLGRGLLLEAERIVKEEYDLDKIVVISGLGVKRYYRRLGYEYDGPYMSKRLG
;
A
#
# COMPACT_ATOMS: atom_id res chain seq x y z
N GLU A 1 26.01 -8.87 5.21
CA GLU A 1 25.55 -9.71 6.33
C GLU A 1 25.73 -9.11 7.72
N GLU A 2 26.94 -8.70 8.13
CA GLU A 2 27.19 -8.18 9.48
C GLU A 2 26.30 -6.98 9.87
N ALA A 3 26.19 -5.98 8.99
CA ALA A 3 25.34 -4.81 9.22
C ALA A 3 23.86 -5.17 9.47
N LYS A 4 23.35 -6.23 8.81
CA LYS A 4 21.96 -6.69 9.03
C LYS A 4 21.79 -7.24 10.43
N ARG A 5 22.71 -8.09 10.90
CA ARG A 5 22.67 -8.64 12.27
C ARG A 5 22.70 -7.55 13.33
N ILE A 6 23.55 -6.53 13.14
CA ILE A 6 23.60 -5.36 14.04
C ILE A 6 22.26 -4.61 14.02
N ALA A 7 21.67 -4.38 12.85
CA ALA A 7 20.40 -3.67 12.71
C ALA A 7 19.22 -4.39 13.37
N GLU A 8 19.24 -5.72 13.46
CA GLU A 8 18.22 -6.51 14.16
C GLU A 8 18.22 -6.27 15.66
N ASP A 9 19.36 -5.86 16.23
CA ASP A 9 19.59 -5.73 17.68
C ASP A 9 19.74 -4.27 18.14
N ALA A 10 19.91 -3.36 17.20
CA ALA A 10 20.12 -1.94 17.43
C ALA A 10 19.00 -1.30 18.28
N PRO A 11 19.34 -0.28 19.10
CA PRO A 11 18.35 0.46 19.88
C PRO A 11 17.34 1.18 18.98
N ILE A 12 17.80 1.69 17.84
CA ILE A 12 16.95 2.27 16.78
C ILE A 12 16.57 1.14 15.82
N ARG A 13 15.29 0.75 15.84
CA ARG A 13 14.80 -0.41 15.09
C ARG A 13 14.48 -0.05 13.63
N LEU A 14 15.09 -0.77 12.69
CA LEU A 14 14.76 -0.69 11.28
C LEU A 14 13.48 -1.50 10.99
N SER A 15 12.33 -0.84 11.03
CA SER A 15 11.01 -1.49 10.87
C SER A 15 10.63 -1.83 9.43
N GLY A 16 11.31 -1.23 8.45
CA GLY A 16 11.16 -1.56 7.04
C GLY A 16 12.04 -0.70 6.16
N ILE A 17 12.40 -1.23 5.00
CA ILE A 17 13.07 -0.50 3.92
C ILE A 17 12.09 -0.43 2.74
N ILE A 18 12.05 0.74 2.10
CA ILE A 18 11.25 1.02 0.91
C ILE A 18 12.20 1.35 -0.24
N VAL A 19 11.99 0.75 -1.40
CA VAL A 19 12.74 1.04 -2.63
C VAL A 19 11.78 1.51 -3.71
N GLU A 20 12.11 2.61 -4.36
CA GLU A 20 11.40 3.09 -5.55
C GLU A 20 12.10 2.56 -6.81
N THR A 21 11.34 2.06 -7.78
CA THR A 21 11.90 1.47 -9.00
C THR A 21 10.98 1.65 -10.20
N ARG A 22 11.51 1.39 -11.39
CA ARG A 22 10.70 1.24 -12.61
C ARG A 22 10.15 -0.19 -12.69
N PRO A 23 8.98 -0.40 -13.34
CA PRO A 23 8.40 -1.73 -13.51
C PRO A 23 9.35 -2.75 -14.14
N ASP A 24 10.10 -2.35 -15.17
CA ASP A 24 11.07 -3.20 -15.89
C ASP A 24 12.29 -3.59 -15.03
N TRP A 25 12.50 -2.94 -13.88
CA TRP A 25 13.55 -3.22 -12.90
C TRP A 25 13.02 -3.92 -11.64
N CYS A 26 11.89 -4.63 -11.76
CA CYS A 26 11.26 -5.38 -10.68
C CYS A 26 10.94 -6.82 -11.14
N LYS A 27 11.92 -7.46 -11.78
CA LYS A 27 11.89 -8.88 -12.16
C LYS A 27 12.41 -9.76 -11.01
N GLU A 28 12.29 -11.08 -11.13
CA GLU A 28 12.59 -12.03 -10.04
C GLU A 28 13.97 -11.80 -9.39
N GLY A 29 15.05 -11.72 -10.20
CA GLY A 29 16.39 -11.47 -9.68
C GLY A 29 16.57 -10.09 -9.01
N HIS A 30 15.84 -9.07 -9.46
CA HIS A 30 15.84 -7.75 -8.81
C HIS A 30 15.12 -7.82 -7.46
N VAL A 31 14.01 -8.54 -7.38
CA VAL A 31 13.26 -8.74 -6.13
C VAL A 31 14.05 -9.58 -5.13
N ASP A 32 14.75 -10.62 -5.58
CA ASP A 32 15.66 -11.39 -4.72
C ASP A 32 16.76 -10.52 -4.13
N PHE A 33 17.34 -9.62 -4.93
CA PHE A 33 18.30 -8.65 -4.46
C PHE A 33 17.69 -7.70 -3.41
N MET A 34 16.49 -7.16 -3.66
CA MET A 34 15.77 -6.32 -2.71
C MET A 34 15.50 -7.05 -1.37
N LEU A 35 15.04 -8.29 -1.42
CA LEU A 35 14.81 -9.13 -0.23
C LEU A 35 16.10 -9.33 0.57
N ASN A 36 17.23 -9.58 -0.11
CA ASN A 36 18.53 -9.73 0.53
C ASN A 36 19.01 -8.46 1.25
N LEU A 37 18.57 -7.28 0.79
CA LEU A 37 18.82 -5.99 1.46
C LEU A 37 17.88 -5.73 2.65
N GLY A 38 16.84 -6.55 2.85
CA GLY A 38 15.83 -6.34 3.90
C GLY A 38 14.69 -5.39 3.47
N VAL A 39 14.47 -5.23 2.16
CA VAL A 39 13.34 -4.48 1.61
C VAL A 39 12.02 -5.14 2.00
N THR A 40 11.06 -4.33 2.41
CA THR A 40 9.70 -4.81 2.77
C THR A 40 8.62 -4.21 1.87
N ARG A 41 8.94 -3.16 1.12
CA ARG A 41 8.01 -2.48 0.22
C ARG A 41 8.75 -2.02 -1.03
N VAL A 42 8.13 -2.24 -2.18
CA VAL A 42 8.54 -1.64 -3.44
C VAL A 42 7.52 -0.59 -3.86
N GLU A 43 8.00 0.50 -4.42
CA GLU A 43 7.17 1.50 -5.07
C GLU A 43 7.48 1.54 -6.55
N ILE A 44 6.45 1.25 -7.34
CA ILE A 44 6.56 1.09 -8.78
C ILE A 44 6.10 2.39 -9.43
N GLY A 45 6.98 2.97 -10.23
CA GLY A 45 6.68 4.12 -11.06
C GLY A 45 5.72 3.74 -12.20
N VAL A 46 4.43 3.51 -11.92
CA VAL A 46 3.41 3.14 -12.91
C VAL A 46 3.02 4.34 -13.77
N GLN A 47 2.74 5.46 -13.13
CA GLN A 47 2.28 6.76 -13.66
C GLN A 47 0.91 6.69 -14.34
N THR A 48 0.72 5.82 -15.33
CA THR A 48 -0.53 5.57 -16.04
C THR A 48 -0.65 4.08 -16.36
N ILE A 49 -1.80 3.61 -16.82
CA ILE A 49 -2.02 2.23 -17.27
C ILE A 49 -2.23 2.14 -18.79
N TYR A 50 -1.83 3.16 -19.54
CA TYR A 50 -2.03 3.23 -20.98
C TYR A 50 -0.69 3.28 -21.73
N ASP A 51 -0.40 2.26 -22.54
CA ASP A 51 0.86 2.15 -23.31
C ASP A 51 1.04 3.30 -24.33
N HIS A 52 -0.04 3.86 -24.87
CA HIS A 52 0.05 5.00 -25.80
C HIS A 52 0.52 6.27 -25.08
N VAL A 53 0.12 6.48 -23.82
CA VAL A 53 0.61 7.59 -22.98
C VAL A 53 2.09 7.37 -22.66
N TYR A 54 2.50 6.15 -22.31
CA TYR A 54 3.94 5.83 -22.13
C TYR A 54 4.77 6.16 -23.36
N SER A 55 4.27 5.83 -24.56
CA SER A 55 4.95 6.14 -25.82
C SER A 55 5.08 7.66 -26.01
N MET A 56 4.03 8.41 -25.70
CA MET A 56 4.01 9.87 -25.81
C MET A 56 4.99 10.55 -24.84
N VAL A 57 5.07 10.07 -23.60
CA VAL A 57 6.00 10.59 -22.58
C VAL A 57 7.35 9.86 -22.55
N ARG A 58 7.65 9.05 -23.58
CA ARG A 58 8.92 8.33 -23.78
C ARG A 58 9.34 7.48 -22.57
N ARG A 59 8.39 6.79 -21.96
CA ARG A 59 8.66 5.82 -20.89
C ARG A 59 9.18 4.52 -21.48
N GLY A 60 10.21 3.97 -20.83
CA GLY A 60 10.92 2.77 -21.30
C GLY A 60 10.34 1.44 -20.80
N HIS A 61 9.08 1.41 -20.38
CA HIS A 61 8.39 0.21 -19.91
C HIS A 61 6.97 0.17 -20.47
N ARG A 62 6.33 -0.99 -20.40
CA ARG A 62 4.93 -1.22 -20.81
C ARG A 62 4.05 -1.50 -19.61
N VAL A 63 2.73 -1.50 -19.82
CA VAL A 63 1.75 -1.94 -18.80
C VAL A 63 2.00 -3.39 -18.41
N SER A 64 2.41 -4.24 -19.35
CA SER A 64 2.78 -5.64 -19.07
C SER A 64 3.93 -5.74 -18.04
N ASP A 65 4.89 -4.82 -18.06
CA ASP A 65 5.96 -4.78 -17.05
C ASP A 65 5.40 -4.43 -15.67
N VAL A 66 4.37 -3.58 -15.58
CA VAL A 66 3.68 -3.24 -14.33
C VAL A 66 2.97 -4.46 -13.76
N VAL A 67 2.23 -5.18 -14.59
CA VAL A 67 1.50 -6.39 -14.20
C VAL A 67 2.47 -7.46 -13.70
N GLU A 68 3.54 -7.72 -14.46
CA GLU A 68 4.55 -8.69 -14.09
C GLU A 68 5.28 -8.31 -12.79
N ALA A 69 5.75 -7.06 -12.68
CA ALA A 69 6.42 -6.55 -11.49
C ALA A 69 5.54 -6.67 -10.24
N THR A 70 4.25 -6.37 -10.39
CA THR A 70 3.28 -6.45 -9.29
C THR A 70 3.10 -7.88 -8.83
N ARG A 71 2.93 -8.82 -9.77
CA ARG A 71 2.84 -10.25 -9.45
C ARG A 71 4.08 -10.73 -8.71
N ILE A 72 5.28 -10.49 -9.26
CA ILE A 72 6.54 -10.94 -8.65
C ILE A 72 6.71 -10.35 -7.25
N ALA A 73 6.46 -9.04 -7.08
CA ALA A 73 6.58 -8.39 -5.78
C ALA A 73 5.58 -8.95 -4.76
N LYS A 74 4.31 -9.14 -5.14
CA LYS A 74 3.29 -9.73 -4.26
C LYS A 74 3.60 -11.17 -3.91
N ASP A 75 3.95 -12.00 -4.89
CA ASP A 75 4.34 -13.39 -4.69
C ASP A 75 5.63 -13.54 -3.89
N SER A 76 6.45 -12.49 -3.79
CA SER A 76 7.63 -12.43 -2.91
C SER A 76 7.34 -11.79 -1.54
N GLY A 77 6.06 -11.53 -1.27
CA GLY A 77 5.59 -10.94 -0.02
C GLY A 77 5.77 -9.44 0.12
N LEU A 78 6.43 -8.75 -0.80
CA LEU A 78 6.65 -7.31 -0.72
C LEU A 78 5.33 -6.55 -0.79
N LYS A 79 5.21 -5.47 -0.02
CA LYS A 79 4.13 -4.49 -0.17
C LYS A 79 4.35 -3.69 -1.45
N VAL A 80 3.29 -3.41 -2.21
CA VAL A 80 3.37 -2.74 -3.51
C VAL A 80 2.67 -1.39 -3.44
N THR A 81 3.40 -0.32 -3.76
CA THR A 81 2.87 1.03 -3.93
C THR A 81 2.93 1.44 -5.39
N TYR A 82 1.86 1.99 -5.95
CA TYR A 82 1.92 2.62 -7.26
C TYR A 82 2.11 4.13 -7.13
N HIS A 83 3.00 4.68 -7.95
CA HIS A 83 3.01 6.11 -8.23
C HIS A 83 2.10 6.34 -9.42
N LEU A 84 0.98 7.05 -9.26
CA LEU A 84 0.06 7.40 -10.35
C LEU A 84 0.12 8.90 -10.62
N MET A 85 0.01 9.28 -11.90
CA MET A 85 0.17 10.65 -12.37
C MET A 85 -1.00 11.02 -13.30
N PRO A 86 -2.11 11.56 -12.77
CA PRO A 86 -3.16 12.10 -13.63
C PRO A 86 -2.66 13.33 -14.40
N GLY A 87 -3.23 13.56 -15.58
CA GLY A 87 -2.96 14.71 -16.43
C GLY A 87 -1.68 14.60 -17.26
N LEU A 88 -1.18 13.40 -17.52
CA LEU A 88 -0.06 13.22 -18.45
C LEU A 88 -0.47 13.60 -19.90
N PRO A 89 0.47 14.06 -20.75
CA PRO A 89 0.19 14.25 -22.17
C PRO A 89 -0.41 13.00 -22.81
N GLY A 90 -1.51 13.20 -23.55
CA GLY A 90 -2.26 12.11 -24.17
C GLY A 90 -3.26 11.43 -23.25
N SER A 91 -3.38 11.86 -21.99
CA SER A 91 -4.50 11.52 -21.10
C SER A 91 -5.53 12.64 -21.09
N ASP A 92 -6.74 12.30 -20.67
CA ASP A 92 -7.80 13.25 -20.35
C ASP A 92 -8.47 12.87 -19.02
N ARG A 93 -9.47 13.66 -18.64
CA ARG A 93 -10.17 13.50 -17.36
C ARG A 93 -10.79 12.11 -17.24
N ASP A 94 -11.50 11.66 -18.26
CA ASP A 94 -12.26 10.41 -18.21
C ASP A 94 -11.30 9.22 -18.17
N MET A 95 -10.22 9.27 -18.95
CA MET A 95 -9.13 8.29 -18.91
C MET A 95 -8.47 8.21 -17.54
N ASP A 96 -8.22 9.34 -16.87
CA ASP A 96 -7.60 9.36 -15.56
C ASP A 96 -8.53 8.81 -14.47
N ILE A 97 -9.82 9.14 -14.50
CA ILE A 97 -10.82 8.56 -13.58
C ILE A 97 -10.90 7.05 -13.80
N GLU A 98 -10.96 6.61 -15.06
CA GLU A 98 -11.03 5.19 -15.40
C GLU A 98 -9.76 4.44 -14.98
N MET A 99 -8.58 5.06 -15.14
CA MET A 99 -7.33 4.49 -14.63
C MET A 99 -7.40 4.20 -13.13
N PHE A 100 -7.94 5.12 -12.32
CA PHE A 100 -8.07 4.90 -10.88
C PHE A 100 -9.05 3.76 -10.55
N ARG A 101 -10.12 3.60 -11.31
CA ARG A 101 -11.07 2.48 -11.15
C ARG A 101 -10.43 1.16 -11.53
N GLU A 102 -9.88 1.09 -12.74
CA GLU A 102 -9.26 -0.11 -13.32
C GLU A 102 -8.11 -0.65 -12.45
N VAL A 103 -7.28 0.23 -11.86
CA VAL A 103 -6.19 -0.18 -10.94
C VAL A 103 -6.71 -0.97 -9.72
N PHE A 104 -7.98 -0.84 -9.35
CA PHE A 104 -8.59 -1.58 -8.25
C PHE A 104 -9.55 -2.67 -8.71
N ASP A 105 -10.25 -2.49 -9.83
CA ASP A 105 -11.20 -3.46 -10.34
C ASP A 105 -10.50 -4.63 -11.03
N ASN A 106 -9.39 -4.37 -11.75
CA ASN A 106 -8.62 -5.39 -12.43
C ASN A 106 -7.60 -6.08 -11.48
N PRO A 107 -7.67 -7.42 -11.31
CA PRO A 107 -6.79 -8.16 -10.43
C PRO A 107 -5.30 -8.09 -10.80
N ASP A 108 -4.94 -7.73 -12.03
CA ASP A 108 -3.54 -7.59 -12.46
C ASP A 108 -2.79 -6.47 -11.71
N PHE A 109 -3.51 -5.50 -11.14
CA PHE A 109 -2.96 -4.34 -10.45
C PHE A 109 -3.13 -4.44 -8.92
N ARG A 110 -4.27 -3.97 -8.39
CA ARG A 110 -4.66 -3.95 -6.97
C ARG A 110 -3.51 -3.65 -6.00
N PRO A 111 -2.84 -2.49 -6.09
CA PRO A 111 -1.72 -2.14 -5.21
C PRO A 111 -2.20 -1.98 -3.75
N ASP A 112 -1.27 -2.12 -2.79
CA ASP A 112 -1.58 -1.90 -1.37
C ASP A 112 -1.67 -0.41 -1.03
N ALA A 113 -1.02 0.43 -1.83
CA ALA A 113 -0.90 1.86 -1.58
C ALA A 113 -0.75 2.67 -2.86
N LEU A 114 -1.14 3.95 -2.78
CA LEU A 114 -0.95 4.92 -3.85
C LEU A 114 -0.13 6.12 -3.38
N LYS A 115 0.74 6.62 -4.26
CA LYS A 115 1.28 7.98 -4.26
C LYS A 115 0.76 8.67 -5.52
N ILE A 116 -0.08 9.68 -5.35
CA ILE A 116 -0.75 10.38 -6.46
C ILE A 116 -0.02 11.69 -6.71
N TYR A 117 0.53 11.82 -7.90
CA TYR A 117 1.39 12.91 -8.34
C TYR A 117 0.87 13.53 -9.63
N PRO A 118 -0.11 14.45 -9.54
CA PRO A 118 -0.62 15.18 -10.68
C PRO A 118 0.51 15.75 -11.54
N CYS A 119 0.36 15.69 -12.86
CA CYS A 119 1.38 16.17 -13.77
C CYS A 119 1.54 17.70 -13.63
N LEU A 120 2.78 18.15 -13.53
CA LEU A 120 3.15 19.56 -13.37
C LEU A 120 4.15 19.94 -14.45
N VAL A 121 4.06 21.19 -14.92
CA VAL A 121 5.05 21.75 -15.84
C VAL A 121 6.14 22.43 -15.02
N VAL A 122 7.36 21.94 -15.17
CA VAL A 122 8.56 22.50 -14.53
C VAL A 122 9.54 22.92 -15.62
N LYS A 123 10.15 24.09 -15.46
CA LYS A 123 11.13 24.63 -16.41
C LYS A 123 12.27 23.65 -16.68
N GLY A 124 12.66 23.50 -17.95
CA GLY A 124 13.72 22.59 -18.37
C GLY A 124 13.30 21.13 -18.56
N SER A 125 11.99 20.83 -18.52
CA SER A 125 11.45 19.52 -18.90
C SER A 125 10.86 19.54 -20.31
N ASP A 126 10.79 18.38 -20.98
CA ASP A 126 10.12 18.23 -22.28
C ASP A 126 8.65 18.72 -22.24
N LEU A 127 7.99 18.60 -21.09
CA LEU A 127 6.63 19.10 -20.85
C LEU A 127 6.54 20.63 -20.92
N TYR A 128 7.58 21.35 -20.50
CA TYR A 128 7.63 22.80 -20.59
C TYR A 128 7.63 23.27 -22.04
N ASP A 129 8.39 22.60 -22.91
CA ASP A 129 8.43 22.93 -24.33
C ASP A 129 7.10 22.66 -25.03
N LEU A 130 6.41 21.57 -24.66
CA LEU A 130 5.05 21.28 -25.15
C LEU A 130 4.05 22.33 -24.66
N TRP A 131 4.14 22.74 -23.41
CA TRP A 131 3.26 23.75 -22.82
C TRP A 131 3.43 25.13 -23.49
N ILE A 132 4.67 25.60 -23.68
CA ILE A 132 4.96 26.87 -24.36
C ILE A 132 4.45 26.88 -25.80
N LYS A 133 4.49 25.74 -26.49
CA LYS A 133 3.96 25.58 -27.86
C LYS A 133 2.43 25.45 -27.90
N GLY A 134 1.74 25.43 -26.75
CA GLY A 134 0.29 25.23 -26.66
C GLY A 134 -0.16 23.80 -26.96
N LEU A 135 0.77 22.83 -26.99
CA LEU A 135 0.51 21.42 -27.31
C LEU A 135 0.18 20.58 -26.07
N TYR A 136 0.30 21.15 -24.87
CA TYR A 136 -0.04 20.51 -23.62
C TYR A 136 -0.61 21.52 -22.62
N LYS A 137 -1.68 21.14 -21.93
CA LYS A 137 -2.31 21.93 -20.88
C LYS A 137 -2.48 21.06 -19.63
N PRO A 138 -1.75 21.33 -18.53
CA PRO A 138 -1.95 20.61 -17.28
C PRO A 138 -3.28 21.00 -16.62
N TYR A 139 -3.79 20.15 -15.73
CA TYR A 139 -5.00 20.46 -14.97
C TYR A 139 -4.83 21.68 -14.07
N GLY A 140 -5.91 22.48 -14.00
CA GLY A 140 -6.07 23.49 -12.95
C GLY A 140 -6.29 22.85 -11.58
N CYS A 141 -6.17 23.62 -10.50
CA CYS A 141 -6.39 23.07 -9.16
C CYS A 141 -7.82 22.61 -8.92
N ASP A 142 -8.82 23.39 -9.31
CA ASP A 142 -10.24 23.04 -9.07
C ASP A 142 -10.65 21.80 -9.87
N GLU A 143 -10.23 21.75 -11.15
CA GLU A 143 -10.42 20.60 -12.03
C GLU A 143 -9.79 19.33 -11.44
N LEU A 144 -8.58 19.45 -10.92
CA LEU A 144 -7.86 18.34 -10.31
C LEU A 144 -8.48 17.88 -8.98
N VAL A 145 -8.97 18.82 -8.15
CA VAL A 145 -9.71 18.50 -6.92
C VAL A 145 -10.97 17.70 -7.26
N ASP A 146 -11.72 18.17 -8.26
CA ASP A 146 -12.96 17.56 -8.71
C ASP A 146 -12.73 16.14 -9.29
N LEU A 147 -11.69 15.98 -10.12
CA LEU A 147 -11.25 14.68 -10.66
C LEU A 147 -10.85 13.70 -9.55
N LEU A 148 -9.98 14.14 -8.63
CA LEU A 148 -9.49 13.27 -7.56
C LEU A 148 -10.59 12.91 -6.55
N ALA A 149 -11.51 13.83 -6.26
CA ALA A 149 -12.64 13.54 -5.38
C ALA A 149 -13.56 12.47 -5.99
N GLU A 150 -13.75 12.47 -7.31
CA GLU A 150 -14.47 11.42 -8.02
C GLU A 150 -13.70 10.09 -8.01
N ALA A 151 -12.45 10.11 -8.48
CA ALA A 151 -11.61 8.93 -8.63
C ALA A 151 -11.39 8.19 -7.29
N LEU A 152 -11.23 8.92 -6.19
CA LEU A 152 -10.95 8.33 -4.87
C LEU A 152 -12.21 7.92 -4.10
N SER A 153 -13.40 8.20 -4.62
CA SER A 153 -14.66 7.88 -3.93
C SER A 153 -14.93 6.37 -3.79
N CYS A 154 -14.40 5.56 -4.70
CA CYS A 154 -14.54 4.10 -4.69
C CYS A 154 -13.29 3.37 -4.17
N ILE A 155 -12.35 4.08 -3.54
CA ILE A 155 -11.08 3.45 -3.15
C ILE A 155 -11.31 2.30 -2.15
N PRO A 156 -10.77 1.10 -2.42
CA PRO A 156 -10.96 -0.02 -1.51
C PRO A 156 -10.38 0.26 -0.11
N PRO A 157 -11.03 -0.21 0.95
CA PRO A 157 -10.61 0.07 2.33
C PRO A 157 -9.28 -0.58 2.74
N TYR A 158 -8.77 -1.55 1.97
CA TYR A 158 -7.44 -2.15 2.15
C TYR A 158 -6.30 -1.28 1.57
N VAL A 159 -6.61 -0.22 0.83
CA VAL A 159 -5.60 0.63 0.17
C VAL A 159 -5.19 1.77 1.09
N ARG A 160 -3.91 2.13 1.07
CA ARG A 160 -3.40 3.34 1.72
C ARG A 160 -3.00 4.41 0.71
N ILE A 161 -3.71 5.53 0.67
CA ILE A 161 -3.21 6.71 -0.05
C ILE A 161 -2.15 7.37 0.83
N GLN A 162 -0.89 7.19 0.47
CA GLN A 162 0.22 7.77 1.22
C GLN A 162 0.31 9.26 1.00
N ARG A 163 0.08 9.70 -0.24
CA ARG A 163 0.36 11.07 -0.67
C ARG A 163 -0.51 11.49 -1.85
N ILE A 164 -0.93 12.76 -1.84
CA ILE A 164 -1.61 13.44 -2.95
C ILE A 164 -0.84 14.75 -3.11
N GLN A 165 -0.12 14.91 -4.23
CA GLN A 165 0.88 15.96 -4.58
C GLN A 165 2.35 15.61 -4.24
N ARG A 166 3.32 16.15 -4.99
CA ARG A 166 4.77 16.08 -4.69
C ARG A 166 5.23 17.29 -3.88
N ASP A 167 6.36 17.18 -3.17
CA ASP A 167 7.04 18.33 -2.56
C ASP A 167 7.84 19.08 -3.63
N ILE A 168 7.15 19.77 -4.53
CA ILE A 168 7.78 20.69 -5.48
C ILE A 168 7.47 22.12 -5.01
N PRO A 169 8.49 22.95 -4.72
CA PRO A 169 8.27 24.34 -4.38
C PRO A 169 7.42 25.05 -5.44
N ALA A 170 6.34 25.72 -5.02
CA ALA A 170 5.41 26.39 -5.93
C ALA A 170 6.06 27.35 -6.96
N PRO A 171 7.15 28.10 -6.62
CA PRO A 171 7.84 28.95 -7.59
C PRO A 171 8.50 28.19 -8.76
N LEU A 172 8.74 26.87 -8.62
CA LEU A 172 9.29 26.04 -9.68
C LEU A 172 8.21 25.46 -10.60
N ILE A 173 6.93 25.64 -10.27
CA ILE A 173 5.80 25.14 -11.04
C ILE A 173 5.38 26.22 -12.03
N GLU A 174 5.75 26.05 -13.30
CA GLU A 174 5.39 26.99 -14.36
C GLU A 174 3.90 26.90 -14.69
N ALA A 175 3.34 25.68 -14.75
CA ALA A 175 1.91 25.44 -14.94
C ALA A 175 1.42 24.14 -14.26
N GLY A 176 0.13 24.09 -13.96
CA GLY A 176 -0.53 23.02 -13.20
C GLY A 176 -0.92 23.46 -11.80
N CYS A 177 -1.43 22.54 -10.98
CA CYS A 177 -1.92 22.90 -9.66
C CYS A 177 -0.79 23.27 -8.69
N ARG A 178 -0.91 24.45 -8.06
CA ARG A 178 0.06 25.01 -7.09
C ARG A 178 -0.39 24.95 -5.63
N TYR A 179 -1.48 24.24 -5.33
CA TYR A 179 -1.93 24.08 -3.94
C TYR A 179 -0.89 23.33 -3.11
N GLY A 180 -0.51 23.88 -1.96
CA GLY A 180 0.40 23.25 -1.00
C GLY A 180 -0.26 22.18 -0.13
N ASN A 181 -1.59 22.09 -0.14
CA ASN A 181 -2.41 21.19 0.68
C ASN A 181 -3.54 20.54 -0.14
N LEU A 182 -3.26 20.10 -1.37
CA LEU A 182 -4.25 19.52 -2.29
C LEU A 182 -5.12 18.43 -1.66
N ARG A 183 -4.53 17.59 -0.78
CA ARG A 183 -5.26 16.55 -0.04
C ARG A 183 -6.46 17.12 0.73
N GLU A 184 -6.32 18.27 1.39
CA GLU A 184 -7.39 18.84 2.22
C GLU A 184 -8.57 19.29 1.36
N TYR A 185 -8.29 19.90 0.21
CA TYR A 185 -9.33 20.28 -0.75
C TYR A 185 -10.06 19.05 -1.32
N VAL A 186 -9.31 18.00 -1.68
CA VAL A 186 -9.92 16.73 -2.15
C VAL A 186 -10.78 16.09 -1.06
N GLU A 187 -10.29 16.01 0.18
CA GLU A 187 -11.04 15.45 1.30
C GLU A 187 -12.32 16.27 1.59
N ALA A 188 -12.23 17.61 1.59
CA ALA A 188 -13.38 18.48 1.78
C ALA A 188 -14.42 18.33 0.65
N GLU A 189 -13.98 18.22 -0.60
CA GLU A 189 -14.86 18.02 -1.74
C GLU A 189 -15.55 16.64 -1.69
N MET A 190 -14.83 15.59 -1.29
CA MET A 190 -15.41 14.27 -1.05
C MET A 190 -16.46 14.28 0.06
N GLU A 191 -16.21 15.01 1.15
CA GLU A 191 -17.19 15.19 2.23
C GLU A 191 -18.43 15.95 1.75
N ARG A 192 -18.26 17.02 0.96
CA ARG A 192 -19.36 17.77 0.34
C ARG A 192 -20.24 16.90 -0.57
N ARG A 193 -19.65 15.92 -1.25
CA ARG A 193 -20.36 14.93 -2.10
C ARG A 193 -21.02 13.81 -1.31
N GLY A 194 -20.86 13.76 0.01
CA GLY A 194 -21.36 12.66 0.85
C GLY A 194 -20.65 11.32 0.61
N LYS A 195 -19.45 11.33 0.01
CA LYS A 195 -18.65 10.13 -0.29
C LYS A 195 -17.25 10.25 0.34
N PRO A 196 -17.12 10.22 1.68
CA PRO A 196 -15.83 10.38 2.34
C PRO A 196 -14.86 9.24 1.99
N CYS A 197 -13.57 9.56 1.94
CA CYS A 197 -12.53 8.58 1.63
C CYS A 197 -12.43 7.49 2.71
N ARG A 198 -12.47 6.23 2.30
CA ARG A 198 -12.39 5.05 3.20
C ARG A 198 -11.05 4.31 3.13
N CYS A 199 -10.02 4.92 2.57
CA CYS A 199 -8.68 4.33 2.58
C CYS A 199 -8.12 4.18 4.02
N ILE A 200 -7.10 3.33 4.21
CA ILE A 200 -6.45 3.07 5.51
C ILE A 200 -6.07 4.37 6.23
N ARG A 201 -5.45 5.33 5.53
CA ARG A 201 -5.00 6.60 6.13
C ARG A 201 -6.17 7.44 6.66
N CYS A 202 -7.31 7.41 6.00
CA CYS A 202 -8.47 8.21 6.41
C CYS A 202 -9.18 7.62 7.63
N ARG A 203 -9.06 6.30 7.82
CA ARG A 203 -9.68 5.55 8.92
C ARG A 203 -8.74 5.24 10.08
N GLU A 204 -7.42 5.33 9.90
CA GLU A 204 -6.46 5.00 10.95
C GLU A 204 -6.69 5.84 12.21
N VAL A 205 -6.66 5.17 13.37
CA VAL A 205 -7.02 5.74 14.66
C VAL A 205 -6.28 7.04 14.98
N GLY A 206 -4.98 7.13 14.66
CA GLY A 206 -4.20 8.36 14.89
C GLY A 206 -4.74 9.54 14.10
N HIS A 207 -5.09 9.32 12.83
CA HIS A 207 -5.63 10.37 11.97
C HIS A 207 -7.05 10.76 12.37
N ARG A 208 -7.91 9.79 12.73
CA ARG A 208 -9.27 10.05 13.21
C ARG A 208 -9.28 10.85 14.51
N MET A 209 -8.38 10.53 15.44
CA MET A 209 -8.24 11.26 16.69
C MET A 209 -7.72 12.68 16.47
N LEU A 210 -6.65 12.84 15.67
CA LEU A 210 -6.05 14.16 15.41
C LEU A 210 -6.98 15.10 14.63
N LYS A 211 -7.66 14.60 13.59
CA LYS A 211 -8.51 15.45 12.74
C LYS A 211 -9.93 15.65 13.25
N LYS A 212 -10.52 14.62 13.88
CA LYS A 212 -11.96 14.62 14.22
C LYS A 212 -12.23 14.48 15.72
N GLY A 213 -11.19 14.32 16.55
CA GLY A 213 -11.35 14.11 18.00
C GLY A 213 -12.05 12.80 18.38
N VAL A 214 -12.26 11.89 17.41
CA VAL A 214 -13.02 10.66 17.62
C VAL A 214 -12.08 9.54 18.04
N LYS A 215 -12.42 8.87 19.16
CA LYS A 215 -11.71 7.71 19.69
C LYS A 215 -12.49 6.42 19.38
N PRO A 216 -11.81 5.28 19.20
CA PRO A 216 -12.48 4.00 19.03
C PRO A 216 -13.21 3.60 20.32
N ARG A 217 -14.38 2.99 20.17
CA ARG A 217 -15.12 2.34 21.25
C ARG A 217 -14.74 0.86 21.30
N ILE A 218 -14.40 0.39 22.48
CA ILE A 218 -13.87 -0.97 22.69
C ILE A 218 -14.93 -2.02 22.36
N GLU A 219 -16.16 -1.78 22.81
CA GLU A 219 -17.34 -2.61 22.54
C GLU A 219 -17.71 -2.72 21.06
N ASP A 220 -17.27 -1.76 20.23
CA ASP A 220 -17.53 -1.76 18.78
C ASP A 220 -16.38 -2.36 17.96
N LEU A 221 -15.28 -2.77 18.60
CA LEU A 221 -14.14 -3.34 17.90
C LEU A 221 -14.50 -4.75 17.40
N ALA A 222 -14.42 -4.92 16.09
CA ALA A 222 -14.65 -6.19 15.43
C ALA A 222 -13.49 -6.56 14.51
N LEU A 223 -13.17 -7.85 14.47
CA LEU A 223 -12.36 -8.43 13.40
C LEU A 223 -13.15 -8.40 12.09
N SER A 224 -12.51 -7.96 11.04
CA SER A 224 -13.06 -7.85 9.69
C SER A 224 -12.14 -8.54 8.70
N ARG A 225 -12.73 -9.08 7.64
CA ARG A 225 -12.03 -9.74 6.55
C ARG A 225 -12.51 -9.19 5.22
N ILE A 226 -11.57 -8.90 4.34
CA ILE A 226 -11.83 -8.61 2.93
C ILE A 226 -10.91 -9.52 2.13
N GLU A 227 -11.51 -10.33 1.27
CA GLU A 227 -10.79 -11.21 0.36
C GLU A 227 -10.94 -10.72 -1.07
N TYR A 228 -9.85 -10.73 -1.83
CA TYR A 228 -9.85 -10.30 -3.21
C TYR A 228 -8.71 -10.98 -3.98
N GLU A 229 -9.00 -11.35 -5.24
CA GLU A 229 -7.96 -11.83 -6.14
C GLU A 229 -6.97 -10.72 -6.48
N ALA A 230 -5.68 -11.00 -6.51
CA ALA A 230 -4.71 -10.07 -7.07
C ALA A 230 -3.49 -10.81 -7.59
N SER A 231 -3.13 -10.50 -8.83
CA SER A 231 -1.98 -11.04 -9.54
C SER A 231 -1.96 -12.56 -9.47
N MET A 232 -3.08 -13.19 -9.84
CA MET A 232 -3.28 -14.65 -9.88
C MET A 232 -3.13 -15.39 -8.54
N GLY A 233 -3.12 -14.65 -7.42
CA GLY A 233 -3.20 -15.19 -6.07
C GLY A 233 -4.35 -14.55 -5.31
N ILE A 234 -4.51 -14.89 -4.03
CA ILE A 234 -5.57 -14.35 -3.17
C ILE A 234 -4.95 -13.47 -2.10
N GLU A 235 -5.49 -12.26 -1.93
CA GLU A 235 -5.18 -11.37 -0.82
C GLU A 235 -6.32 -11.41 0.19
N ILE A 236 -5.96 -11.54 1.47
CA ILE A 236 -6.86 -11.53 2.60
C ILE A 236 -6.41 -10.40 3.52
N PHE A 237 -7.21 -9.33 3.55
CA PHE A 237 -7.01 -8.19 4.42
C PHE A 237 -7.84 -8.38 5.70
N LEU A 238 -7.14 -8.71 6.79
CA LEU A 238 -7.71 -8.79 8.12
C LEU A 238 -7.56 -7.44 8.82
N SER A 239 -8.60 -6.93 9.46
CA SER A 239 -8.52 -5.68 10.21
C SER A 239 -9.32 -5.71 11.50
N ILE A 240 -8.85 -4.96 12.49
CA ILE A 240 -9.58 -4.68 13.73
C ILE A 240 -10.07 -3.24 13.65
N GLU A 241 -11.39 -3.08 13.64
CA GLU A 241 -12.04 -1.81 13.34
C GLU A 241 -13.20 -1.54 14.29
N ASP A 242 -13.38 -0.28 14.68
CA ASP A 242 -14.64 0.23 15.23
C ASP A 242 -15.61 0.44 14.06
N LYS A 243 -16.61 -0.43 13.96
CA LYS A 243 -17.56 -0.44 12.84
C LYS A 243 -18.54 0.72 12.86
N VAL A 244 -18.83 1.28 14.04
CA VAL A 244 -19.78 2.38 14.17
C VAL A 244 -19.13 3.70 13.78
N ARG A 245 -17.86 3.89 14.13
CA ARG A 245 -17.12 5.15 13.93
C ARG A 245 -16.17 5.13 12.73
N ASP A 246 -16.10 4.00 12.02
CA ASP A 246 -15.22 3.73 10.88
C ASP A 246 -13.75 4.02 11.22
N ILE A 247 -13.26 3.42 12.32
CA ILE A 247 -11.89 3.62 12.83
C ILE A 247 -11.10 2.32 12.74
N LEU A 248 -9.95 2.37 12.07
CA LEU A 248 -9.02 1.26 11.92
C LEU A 248 -7.95 1.29 13.02
N VAL A 249 -7.83 0.21 13.79
CA VAL A 249 -6.88 0.08 14.93
C VAL A 249 -5.67 -0.78 14.58
N GLY A 250 -5.85 -1.78 13.73
CA GLY A 250 -4.76 -2.62 13.22
C GLY A 250 -5.21 -3.48 12.06
N TYR A 251 -4.27 -3.97 11.27
CA TYR A 251 -4.54 -4.84 10.14
C TYR A 251 -3.38 -5.78 9.84
N LEU A 252 -3.70 -6.85 9.11
CA LEU A 252 -2.77 -7.81 8.56
C LEU A 252 -3.12 -8.07 7.08
N ARG A 253 -2.10 -8.12 6.22
CA ARG A 253 -2.20 -8.55 4.82
C ARG A 253 -1.66 -9.97 4.71
N LEU A 254 -2.54 -10.93 4.46
CA LEU A 254 -2.21 -12.31 4.19
C LEU A 254 -2.36 -12.56 2.69
N ARG A 255 -1.42 -13.27 2.08
CA ARG A 255 -1.48 -13.68 0.68
C ARG A 255 -1.34 -15.18 0.55
N ILE A 256 -2.21 -15.76 -0.27
CA ILE A 256 -2.03 -17.08 -0.87
C ILE A 256 -1.36 -16.83 -2.23
N PRO A 257 -0.07 -17.20 -2.39
CA PRO A 257 0.69 -16.85 -3.58
C PRO A 257 0.11 -17.49 -4.85
N SER A 258 0.42 -16.90 -6.00
CA SER A 258 0.11 -17.55 -7.27
C SER A 258 1.00 -18.78 -7.49
N ARG A 259 0.61 -19.62 -8.44
CA ARG A 259 1.44 -20.76 -8.89
C ARG A 259 2.81 -20.37 -9.48
N TYR A 260 3.04 -19.08 -9.70
CA TYR A 260 4.28 -18.53 -10.26
C TYR A 260 5.19 -17.91 -9.20
N ALA A 261 4.92 -18.11 -7.91
CA ALA A 261 5.85 -17.72 -6.86
C ALA A 261 7.18 -18.46 -7.03
N HIS A 262 8.27 -17.72 -7.19
CA HIS A 262 9.57 -18.27 -7.61
C HIS A 262 10.49 -18.68 -6.44
N ARG A 263 10.25 -18.14 -5.25
CA ARG A 263 11.06 -18.39 -4.05
C ARG A 263 10.80 -19.77 -3.45
N GLU A 264 11.86 -20.52 -3.16
CA GLU A 264 11.77 -21.85 -2.56
C GLU A 264 11.11 -21.83 -1.17
N GLU A 265 11.35 -20.77 -0.39
CA GLU A 265 10.77 -20.62 0.94
C GLU A 265 9.24 -20.50 0.91
N LEU A 266 8.64 -20.28 -0.25
CA LEU A 266 7.19 -20.06 -0.41
C LEU A 266 6.44 -21.29 -0.91
N ARG A 267 7.13 -22.42 -1.11
CA ARG A 267 6.48 -23.69 -1.45
C ARG A 267 5.53 -24.10 -0.33
N ASN A 268 4.29 -24.41 -0.71
CA ASN A 268 3.19 -24.79 0.18
C ASN A 268 2.98 -23.81 1.36
N ALA A 269 3.19 -22.50 1.13
CA ALA A 269 3.14 -21.51 2.19
C ALA A 269 2.26 -20.30 1.84
N ALA A 270 1.64 -19.74 2.86
CA ALA A 270 1.02 -18.42 2.79
C ALA A 270 1.98 -17.34 3.31
N ILE A 271 1.74 -16.08 2.93
CA ILE A 271 2.63 -14.96 3.23
C ILE A 271 1.89 -13.87 4.00
N VAL A 272 2.36 -13.55 5.20
CA VAL A 272 2.04 -12.29 5.88
C VAL A 272 2.91 -11.18 5.28
N ARG A 273 2.30 -10.35 4.44
CA ARG A 273 2.94 -9.23 3.71
C ARG A 273 3.07 -7.98 4.56
N GLU A 274 2.16 -7.80 5.52
CA GLU A 274 2.16 -6.68 6.45
C GLU A 274 1.41 -7.07 7.71
N LEU A 275 1.96 -6.75 8.87
CA LEU A 275 1.23 -6.65 10.13
C LEU A 275 1.46 -5.24 10.67
N HIS A 276 0.38 -4.50 10.89
CA HIS A 276 0.45 -3.15 11.40
C HIS A 276 -0.58 -2.95 12.51
N VAL A 277 -0.11 -2.56 13.68
CA VAL A 277 -0.96 -2.17 14.81
C VAL A 277 -0.60 -0.74 15.14
N TYR A 278 -1.58 0.16 15.11
CA TYR A 278 -1.35 1.54 15.52
C TYR A 278 -1.09 1.57 17.04
N GLY A 279 -0.04 2.30 17.46
CA GLY A 279 0.55 2.28 18.81
C GLY A 279 -0.40 2.65 19.97
N PRO A 280 0.11 2.73 21.21
CA PRO A 280 -0.72 2.66 22.42
C PRO A 280 -1.64 3.89 22.55
N MET A 281 -2.89 3.71 22.11
CA MET A 281 -4.01 4.58 22.43
C MET A 281 -5.14 3.79 23.11
N LEU A 282 -4.80 2.65 23.71
CA LEU A 282 -5.65 2.04 24.71
C LEU A 282 -5.20 2.57 26.08
N PRO A 283 -6.05 3.25 26.85
CA PRO A 283 -5.70 3.77 28.17
C PRO A 283 -5.21 2.64 29.09
N VAL A 284 -4.24 2.97 29.94
CA VAL A 284 -3.75 2.09 31.02
C VAL A 284 -4.94 1.73 31.92
N GLY A 285 -5.21 0.43 32.10
CA GLY A 285 -6.37 -0.07 32.87
C GLY A 285 -7.44 -0.82 32.05
N PHE A 286 -7.15 -1.15 30.79
CA PHE A 286 -8.01 -1.89 29.88
C PHE A 286 -8.42 -3.29 30.40
N LYS A 287 -9.73 -3.55 30.50
CA LYS A 287 -10.34 -4.89 30.58
C LYS A 287 -11.33 -5.08 29.42
N PRO A 288 -10.89 -5.62 28.28
CA PRO A 288 -11.78 -6.07 27.22
C PRO A 288 -12.43 -7.41 27.62
N THR A 289 -13.49 -7.79 26.91
CA THR A 289 -14.18 -9.08 27.06
C THR A 289 -13.21 -10.27 27.01
N GLU A 290 -13.55 -11.35 27.76
CA GLU A 290 -12.63 -12.43 28.17
C GLU A 290 -11.80 -13.06 27.02
N GLU A 291 -12.30 -13.11 25.78
CA GLU A 291 -11.55 -13.65 24.63
C GLU A 291 -10.38 -12.78 24.14
N TRP A 292 -10.51 -11.44 24.26
CA TRP A 292 -9.49 -10.48 23.79
C TRP A 292 -8.58 -10.00 24.93
N GLN A 293 -8.87 -10.43 26.16
CA GLN A 293 -8.19 -10.05 27.40
C GLN A 293 -6.74 -10.57 27.50
N HIS A 294 -6.35 -11.56 26.69
CA HIS A 294 -5.06 -12.25 26.80
C HIS A 294 -4.11 -12.13 25.58
N ARG A 295 -4.51 -11.47 24.48
CA ARG A 295 -3.71 -11.38 23.24
C ARG A 295 -3.46 -9.94 22.83
N SER A 296 -2.19 -9.55 22.66
CA SER A 296 -1.86 -8.30 21.96
C SER A 296 -2.53 -8.32 20.56
N LEU A 297 -3.17 -7.23 20.13
CA LEU A 297 -3.97 -7.18 18.89
C LEU A 297 -3.24 -7.79 17.67
N GLY A 298 -1.93 -7.52 17.55
CA GLY A 298 -1.10 -8.09 16.49
C GLY A 298 -0.94 -9.62 16.57
N ARG A 299 -0.85 -10.18 17.78
CA ARG A 299 -0.87 -11.64 17.99
C ARG A 299 -2.24 -12.22 17.65
N GLY A 300 -3.33 -11.52 17.95
CA GLY A 300 -4.68 -11.92 17.55
C GLY A 300 -4.82 -12.04 16.04
N LEU A 301 -4.39 -11.02 15.30
CA LEU A 301 -4.36 -11.03 13.83
C LEU A 301 -3.49 -12.16 13.25
N LEU A 302 -2.33 -12.42 13.84
CA LEU A 302 -1.47 -13.53 13.40
C LEU A 302 -2.11 -14.88 13.65
N LEU A 303 -2.75 -15.09 14.80
CA LEU A 303 -3.40 -16.37 15.10
C LEU A 303 -4.59 -16.63 14.18
N GLU A 304 -5.34 -15.58 13.82
CA GLU A 304 -6.38 -15.71 12.81
C GLU A 304 -5.79 -16.02 11.42
N ALA A 305 -4.68 -15.37 11.05
CA ALA A 305 -3.99 -15.69 9.79
C ALA A 305 -3.51 -17.15 9.78
N GLU A 306 -2.89 -17.63 10.86
CA GLU A 306 -2.48 -19.03 11.02
C GLU A 306 -3.66 -20.00 10.90
N ARG A 307 -4.80 -19.66 11.51
CA ARG A 307 -6.05 -20.43 11.41
C ARG A 307 -6.54 -20.51 9.96
N ILE A 308 -6.68 -19.39 9.26
CA ILE A 308 -7.12 -19.33 7.86
C ILE A 308 -6.23 -20.18 6.96
N VAL A 309 -4.90 -20.03 7.11
CA VAL A 309 -3.92 -20.75 6.29
C VAL A 309 -4.06 -22.26 6.44
N LYS A 310 -4.27 -22.76 7.66
CA LYS A 310 -4.42 -24.19 7.93
C LYS A 310 -5.80 -24.71 7.57
N GLU A 311 -6.85 -24.06 8.05
CA GLU A 311 -8.22 -24.60 8.00
C GLU A 311 -8.92 -24.35 6.66
N GLU A 312 -8.60 -23.25 5.96
CA GLU A 312 -9.31 -22.86 4.74
C GLU A 312 -8.49 -23.11 3.47
N TYR A 313 -7.16 -23.09 3.57
CA TYR A 313 -6.26 -23.25 2.42
C TYR A 313 -5.38 -24.51 2.48
N ASP A 314 -5.46 -25.30 3.56
CA ASP A 314 -4.71 -26.55 3.74
C ASP A 314 -3.19 -26.40 3.53
N LEU A 315 -2.64 -25.28 3.98
CA LEU A 315 -1.21 -24.99 3.90
C LEU A 315 -0.55 -25.26 5.26
N ASP A 316 0.63 -25.90 5.24
CA ASP A 316 1.36 -26.30 6.45
C ASP A 316 2.38 -25.26 6.91
N LYS A 317 2.51 -24.14 6.19
CA LYS A 317 3.50 -23.10 6.47
C LYS A 317 2.96 -21.71 6.28
N ILE A 318 3.33 -20.83 7.20
CA ILE A 318 3.15 -19.39 7.08
C ILE A 318 4.51 -18.70 7.13
N VAL A 319 4.73 -17.75 6.24
CA VAL A 319 5.94 -16.91 6.20
C VAL A 319 5.59 -15.46 6.42
N VAL A 320 6.55 -14.66 6.87
CA VAL A 320 6.37 -13.24 7.15
C VAL A 320 7.52 -12.46 6.53
N ILE A 321 7.19 -11.46 5.72
CA ILE A 321 8.16 -10.42 5.37
C ILE A 321 8.32 -9.47 6.55
N SER A 322 9.49 -9.47 7.17
CA SER A 322 9.75 -8.68 8.38
C SER A 322 10.89 -7.71 8.14
N GLY A 323 10.71 -6.46 8.58
CA GLY A 323 11.84 -5.54 8.75
C GLY A 323 12.85 -6.13 9.74
N LEU A 324 14.14 -5.82 9.54
CA LEU A 324 15.23 -6.37 10.34
C LEU A 324 15.00 -6.14 11.85
N GLY A 325 14.68 -4.91 12.24
CA GLY A 325 14.41 -4.54 13.64
C GLY A 325 13.17 -5.17 14.25
N VAL A 326 12.36 -5.92 13.49
CA VAL A 326 11.09 -6.53 13.93
C VAL A 326 11.18 -8.05 14.03
N LYS A 327 12.21 -8.70 13.47
CA LYS A 327 12.32 -10.17 13.47
C LYS A 327 12.25 -10.80 14.86
N ARG A 328 12.82 -10.14 15.89
CA ARG A 328 12.71 -10.54 17.31
C ARG A 328 11.27 -10.63 17.82
N TYR A 329 10.34 -9.82 17.30
CA TYR A 329 8.92 -9.92 17.64
C TYR A 329 8.36 -11.27 17.20
N TYR A 330 8.58 -11.66 15.94
CA TYR A 330 8.11 -12.94 15.39
C TYR A 330 8.82 -14.14 16.04
N ARG A 331 10.11 -14.04 16.37
CA ARG A 331 10.83 -15.10 17.11
C ARG A 331 10.17 -15.45 18.45
N ARG A 332 9.70 -14.44 19.20
CA ARG A 332 8.97 -14.67 20.46
C ARG A 332 7.61 -15.35 20.26
N LEU A 333 7.09 -15.35 19.04
CA LEU A 333 5.83 -16.01 18.66
C LEU A 333 6.07 -17.39 18.03
N GLY A 334 7.31 -17.89 18.04
CA GLY A 334 7.67 -19.21 17.52
C GLY A 334 8.00 -19.24 16.02
N TYR A 335 8.29 -18.08 15.41
CA TYR A 335 8.79 -18.03 14.05
C TYR A 335 10.32 -18.13 14.01
N GLU A 336 10.86 -18.76 12.97
CA GLU A 336 12.29 -18.97 12.75
C GLU A 336 12.75 -18.31 11.45
N TYR A 337 14.06 -18.18 11.23
CA TYR A 337 14.56 -17.61 9.97
C TYR A 337 14.36 -18.62 8.83
N ASP A 338 13.85 -18.14 7.70
CA ASP A 338 13.67 -18.91 6.47
C ASP A 338 14.04 -18.01 5.29
N GLY A 339 15.33 -18.06 4.92
CA GLY A 339 15.94 -17.12 3.97
C GLY A 339 15.77 -15.65 4.41
N PRO A 340 15.18 -14.77 3.56
CA PRO A 340 14.92 -13.38 3.92
C PRO A 340 13.71 -13.21 4.87
N TYR A 341 12.91 -14.26 5.08
CA TYR A 341 11.64 -14.25 5.81
C TYR A 341 11.80 -14.73 7.27
N MET A 342 10.68 -14.64 8.00
CA MET A 342 10.44 -15.40 9.23
C MET A 342 9.34 -16.41 8.95
N SER A 343 9.52 -17.71 9.21
CA SER A 343 8.49 -18.74 8.95
C SER A 343 8.10 -19.52 10.19
N LYS A 344 6.93 -20.14 10.12
CA LYS A 344 6.41 -21.06 11.14
C LYS A 344 5.65 -22.18 10.44
N ARG A 345 5.93 -23.43 10.81
CA ARG A 345 5.11 -24.58 10.41
C ARG A 345 3.85 -24.64 11.27
N LEU A 346 2.72 -24.93 10.63
CA LEU A 346 1.42 -25.08 11.24
C LEU A 346 1.19 -26.57 11.46
N GLY A 347 1.45 -27.03 12.68
CA GLY A 347 1.09 -28.39 13.12
C GLY A 347 -0.39 -28.53 13.36
#